data_AF-A0AAW1KGB8-F1
#
_entry.id   AF-A0AAW1KGB8-F1
#
_cell.length_a   1.000
_cell.length_b   1.000
_cell.length_c   1.000
_cell.angle_alpha   90.00
_cell.angle_beta   90.00
_cell.angle_gamma   90.00
#
_symmetry.space_group_name_H-M   'P 1'
#
loop_
_entity.id
_entity.type
_entity.pdbx_description
1 polymer ?
#
loop_
_entity_poly.entity_id
_entity_poly.type
_entity_poly.pdbx_seq_one_letter_code
_entity_poly.pdbx_strand_id
1 'polypeptide(L)'
;MYHTIVLQIIVLVSIFNRGLGLSCYECIGPPNRGCAAADLSDFIKIRCTKSAFLQETIEKHLDQVASEDPKETSCVQALFVQNNATIAFRGCVSVPAGIDICKAASHVVDIKSCSACTENYCNKKAF
;
A
#
# COMPACT_ATOMS: atom_id res chain seq x y z
N MET A 1 -1.48 -51.46 -23.33
CA MET A 1 -0.24 -50.98 -22.69
C MET A 1 -0.46 -49.53 -22.31
N TYR A 2 -0.95 -49.28 -21.09
CA TYR A 2 -1.34 -47.97 -20.58
C TYR A 2 -0.42 -47.60 -19.43
N HIS A 3 0.72 -46.99 -19.72
CA HIS A 3 1.57 -46.40 -18.68
C HIS A 3 2.44 -45.33 -19.29
N THR A 4 1.98 -44.07 -19.25
CA THR A 4 2.76 -42.83 -19.00
C THR A 4 1.92 -41.60 -19.35
N ILE A 5 0.86 -41.33 -18.58
CA ILE A 5 0.25 -39.98 -18.53
C ILE A 5 0.00 -39.67 -17.05
N VAL A 6 1.07 -39.61 -16.27
CA VAL A 6 1.06 -39.12 -14.88
C VAL A 6 2.16 -38.07 -14.78
N LEU A 7 2.01 -36.97 -15.52
CA LEU A 7 2.93 -35.83 -15.44
C LEU A 7 2.18 -34.51 -15.73
N GLN A 8 1.05 -34.31 -15.06
CA GLN A 8 0.41 -32.98 -14.93
C GLN A 8 0.02 -32.71 -13.47
N ILE A 9 0.93 -33.04 -12.57
CA ILE A 9 0.96 -32.45 -11.24
C ILE A 9 2.03 -31.37 -11.31
N ILE A 10 1.68 -30.16 -10.86
CA ILE A 10 2.53 -28.97 -10.60
C ILE A 10 2.14 -27.77 -11.49
N VAL A 11 1.83 -26.67 -10.80
CA VAL A 11 1.47 -25.30 -11.24
C VAL A 11 0.00 -25.03 -11.57
N LEU A 12 -0.86 -25.04 -10.55
CA LEU A 12 -2.05 -24.17 -10.51
C LEU A 12 -2.40 -23.77 -9.06
N VAL A 13 -1.37 -23.43 -8.28
CA VAL A 13 -1.53 -22.74 -6.98
C VAL A 13 -0.88 -21.36 -7.10
N SER A 14 -1.50 -20.53 -7.91
CA SER A 14 -1.24 -19.10 -8.09
C SER A 14 -2.51 -18.66 -8.81
N ILE A 15 -3.48 -17.99 -8.20
CA ILE A 15 -3.48 -16.63 -7.65
C ILE A 15 -4.84 -16.49 -6.90
N PHE A 16 -4.97 -15.47 -6.03
CA PHE A 16 -6.16 -15.06 -5.26
C PHE A 16 -6.20 -15.44 -3.78
N ASN A 17 -5.13 -15.07 -3.07
CA ASN A 17 -5.25 -14.58 -1.70
C ASN A 17 -4.52 -13.22 -1.60
N ARG A 18 -4.80 -12.30 -2.53
CA ARG A 18 -4.26 -10.93 -2.50
C ARG A 18 -5.12 -10.10 -1.54
N GLY A 19 -4.73 -10.03 -0.27
CA GLY A 19 -5.32 -9.03 0.64
C GLY A 19 -5.22 -9.33 2.14
N LEU A 20 -5.18 -10.60 2.56
CA LEU A 20 -5.30 -10.97 3.99
C LEU A 20 -3.96 -11.14 4.73
N GLY A 21 -2.84 -10.81 4.08
CA GLY A 21 -1.51 -11.08 4.62
C GLY A 21 -0.41 -10.10 4.24
N LEU A 22 -0.74 -8.97 3.59
CA LEU A 22 0.27 -7.98 3.26
C LEU A 22 0.80 -7.32 4.55
N SER A 23 2.11 -7.17 4.65
CA SER A 23 2.75 -6.40 5.71
C SER A 23 3.52 -5.22 5.12
N CYS A 24 3.45 -4.06 5.75
CA CYS A 24 4.10 -2.83 5.29
C CYS A 24 4.89 -2.19 6.42
N TYR A 25 5.77 -1.27 6.06
CA TYR A 25 6.30 -0.30 7.03
C TYR A 25 5.33 0.86 7.20
N GLU A 26 5.17 1.32 8.43
CA GLU A 26 4.36 2.46 8.80
C GLU A 26 5.23 3.52 9.49
N CYS A 27 5.08 4.77 9.05
CA CYS A 27 5.61 5.94 9.72
C CYS A 27 4.90 7.20 9.21
N ILE A 28 4.91 8.24 10.05
CA ILE A 28 4.54 9.60 9.66
C ILE A 28 5.57 10.55 10.26
N GLY A 29 6.07 11.50 9.49
CA GLY A 29 7.09 12.39 9.99
C GLY A 29 7.55 13.46 9.01
N PRO A 30 8.54 14.28 9.42
CA PRO A 30 9.12 15.31 8.55
C PRO A 30 9.86 14.70 7.35
N PRO A 31 10.04 15.47 6.26
CA PRO A 31 10.57 14.96 4.99
C PRO A 31 12.09 14.78 5.01
N ASN A 32 12.76 15.29 6.04
CA ASN A 32 14.22 15.35 6.12
C ASN A 32 14.82 14.36 7.14
N ARG A 33 14.00 13.58 7.85
CA ARG A 33 14.45 12.62 8.88
C ARG A 33 13.55 11.39 8.95
N GLY A 34 14.13 10.30 9.42
CA GLY A 34 13.44 9.05 9.77
C GLY A 34 12.57 8.47 8.66
N CYS A 35 11.27 8.78 8.71
CA CYS A 35 10.27 8.29 7.78
C CYS A 35 10.64 8.49 6.30
N ALA A 36 11.25 9.64 5.98
CA ALA A 36 11.65 9.92 4.61
C ALA A 36 12.99 9.30 4.18
N ALA A 37 13.92 9.20 5.13
CA ALA A 37 15.31 8.81 4.88
C ALA A 37 15.54 7.30 4.79
N ALA A 38 14.48 6.49 4.94
CA ALA A 38 14.58 5.04 5.03
C ALA A 38 15.42 4.51 6.20
N ASP A 39 15.45 5.27 7.31
CA ASP A 39 15.97 4.75 8.56
C ASP A 39 14.96 3.73 9.14
N LEU A 40 15.32 2.45 9.04
CA LEU A 40 14.46 1.35 9.47
C LEU A 40 14.17 1.38 10.98
N SER A 41 14.96 2.10 11.78
CA SER A 41 14.71 2.24 13.22
C SER A 41 13.46 3.06 13.52
N ASP A 42 13.05 3.94 12.61
CA ASP A 42 11.85 4.78 12.72
C ASP A 42 10.60 4.11 12.13
N PHE A 43 10.73 2.88 11.61
CA PHE A 43 9.67 2.20 10.90
C PHE A 43 8.98 1.16 11.78
N ILE A 44 7.65 1.24 11.86
CA ILE A 44 6.83 0.23 12.52
C ILE A 44 6.43 -0.81 11.48
N LYS A 45 6.66 -2.10 11.77
CA LYS A 45 6.16 -3.20 10.92
C LYS A 45 4.70 -3.46 11.25
N ILE A 46 3.82 -3.27 10.28
CA ILE A 46 2.39 -3.51 10.44
C ILE A 46 1.91 -4.61 9.50
N ARG A 47 0.91 -5.37 9.94
CA ARG A 47 0.14 -6.27 9.07
C ARG A 47 -1.10 -5.50 8.63
N CYS A 48 -1.36 -5.47 7.32
CA CYS A 48 -2.51 -4.80 6.75
C CYS A 48 -3.78 -5.62 7.05
N THR A 49 -4.34 -5.44 8.25
CA THR A 49 -5.59 -6.08 8.69
C THR A 49 -6.70 -5.07 8.96
N LYS A 50 -6.35 -3.82 9.29
CA LYS A 50 -7.23 -2.64 9.41
C LYS A 50 -6.45 -1.35 9.12
N SER A 51 -7.12 -0.37 8.52
CA SER A 51 -6.62 0.94 8.10
C SER A 51 -5.71 1.65 9.09
N ALA A 52 -4.53 2.04 8.63
CA ALA A 52 -3.73 3.10 9.21
C ALA A 52 -4.39 4.48 9.01
N PHE A 53 -3.97 5.49 9.80
CA PHE A 53 -4.44 6.88 9.81
C PHE A 53 -4.70 7.53 8.42
N LEU A 54 -3.90 7.19 7.41
CA LEU A 54 -4.04 7.76 6.06
C LEU A 54 -5.11 7.08 5.23
N GLN A 55 -5.42 5.81 5.54
CA GLN A 55 -6.56 5.14 4.94
C GLN A 55 -7.87 5.76 5.44
N GLU A 56 -7.98 6.27 6.67
CA GLU A 56 -9.21 6.99 7.10
C GLU A 56 -9.42 8.33 6.35
N THR A 57 -8.32 9.01 6.01
CA THR A 57 -8.37 10.28 5.24
C THR A 57 -8.67 10.02 3.76
N ILE A 58 -8.06 8.98 3.19
CA ILE A 58 -8.31 8.54 1.80
C ILE A 58 -9.72 7.94 1.68
N GLU A 59 -10.16 7.10 2.62
CA GLU A 59 -11.50 6.50 2.66
C GLU A 59 -12.57 7.59 2.77
N LYS A 60 -12.43 8.62 3.61
CA LYS A 60 -13.41 9.73 3.65
C LYS A 60 -13.56 10.47 2.32
N HIS A 61 -12.53 10.46 1.47
CA HIS A 61 -12.58 11.07 0.14
C HIS A 61 -12.99 10.07 -0.97
N LEU A 62 -12.68 8.78 -0.78
CA LEU A 62 -12.99 7.69 -1.70
C LEU A 62 -14.28 6.93 -1.37
N ASP A 63 -14.93 7.19 -0.23
CA ASP A 63 -16.25 6.63 0.13
C ASP A 63 -17.36 7.18 -0.79
N GLN A 64 -17.06 8.20 -1.60
CA GLN A 64 -17.90 8.56 -2.76
C GLN A 64 -17.76 7.57 -3.93
N VAL A 65 -16.79 6.65 -3.87
CA VAL A 65 -16.42 5.67 -4.89
C VAL A 65 -16.42 4.26 -4.29
N ALA A 66 -17.62 3.69 -4.20
CA ALA A 66 -17.92 2.26 -4.17
C ALA A 66 -17.58 1.45 -2.90
N SER A 67 -18.64 1.22 -2.11
CA SER A 67 -18.73 0.26 -1.01
C SER A 67 -18.83 -1.22 -1.45
N GLU A 68 -18.85 -1.52 -2.76
CA GLU A 68 -19.17 -2.88 -3.27
C GLU A 68 -18.05 -3.53 -4.08
N ASP A 69 -17.03 -2.77 -4.51
CA ASP A 69 -15.96 -3.30 -5.35
C ASP A 69 -14.88 -4.06 -4.54
N PRO A 70 -14.25 -5.11 -5.11
CA PRO A 70 -13.16 -5.82 -4.45
C PRO A 70 -12.02 -4.83 -4.16
N LYS A 71 -11.61 -4.75 -2.89
CA LYS A 71 -10.51 -3.87 -2.46
C LYS A 71 -9.15 -4.53 -2.70
N GLU A 72 -8.22 -3.79 -3.29
CA GLU A 72 -6.81 -4.15 -3.37
C GLU A 72 -6.00 -3.38 -2.33
N THR A 73 -5.24 -4.10 -1.51
CA THR A 73 -4.36 -3.52 -0.49
C THR A 73 -2.94 -3.41 -1.00
N SER A 74 -2.34 -2.24 -0.87
CA SER A 74 -0.94 -1.96 -1.24
C SER A 74 -0.19 -1.27 -0.10
N CYS A 75 1.13 -1.48 -0.04
CA CYS A 75 2.02 -0.62 0.72
C CYS A 75 2.26 0.68 -0.04
N VAL A 76 2.14 1.80 0.64
CA VAL A 76 2.31 3.14 0.06
C VAL A 76 3.45 3.86 0.76
N GLN A 77 4.14 4.70 0.00
CA GLN A 77 4.98 5.78 0.52
C GLN A 77 4.59 7.07 -0.21
N ALA A 78 4.38 8.17 0.52
CA ALA A 78 4.03 9.46 -0.05
C ALA A 78 4.69 10.63 0.68
N LEU A 79 5.08 11.66 -0.07
CA LEU A 79 5.36 13.00 0.41
C LEU A 79 4.19 13.90 0.00
N PHE A 80 3.53 14.54 0.96
CA PHE A 80 2.43 15.47 0.68
C PHE A 80 2.55 16.74 1.52
N VAL A 81 1.91 17.82 1.07
CA VAL A 81 1.89 19.10 1.78
C VAL A 81 0.60 19.24 2.58
N GLN A 82 0.73 19.53 3.88
CA GLN A 82 -0.38 19.88 4.76
C GLN A 82 0.02 21.13 5.56
N ASN A 83 -0.82 22.17 5.56
CA ASN A 83 -0.55 23.44 6.26
C ASN A 83 0.84 24.04 5.94
N ASN A 84 1.22 24.04 4.65
CA ASN A 84 2.55 24.49 4.15
C ASN A 84 3.76 23.68 4.66
N ALA A 85 3.55 22.58 5.39
CA ALA A 85 4.60 21.64 5.76
C ALA A 85 4.56 20.42 4.85
N THR A 86 5.72 19.96 4.38
CA THR A 86 5.82 18.66 3.70
C THR A 86 5.87 17.56 4.75
N ILE A 87 5.11 16.49 4.55
CA ILE A 87 4.98 15.36 5.45
C ILE A 87 5.30 14.09 4.67
N ALA A 88 6.14 13.24 5.25
CA ALA A 88 6.41 11.90 4.76
C ALA A 88 5.49 10.90 5.45
N PHE A 89 4.93 10.00 4.65
CA PHE A 89 4.08 8.92 5.10
C PHE A 89 4.47 7.59 4.47
N ARG A 90 4.37 6.53 5.26
CA ARG A 90 4.37 5.13 4.82
C ARG A 90 3.25 4.38 5.51
N GLY A 91 2.59 3.47 4.82
CA GLY A 91 1.59 2.61 5.44
C GLY A 91 0.88 1.67 4.46
N CYS A 92 -0.19 1.04 4.93
CA CYS A 92 -1.11 0.27 4.08
C CYS A 92 -2.24 1.18 3.58
N VAL A 93 -2.66 1.00 2.33
CA VAL A 93 -3.88 1.62 1.79
C VAL A 93 -4.64 0.56 0.99
N SER A 94 -5.95 0.47 1.23
CA SER A 94 -6.85 -0.37 0.45
C SER A 94 -7.81 0.51 -0.36
N VAL A 95 -7.84 0.32 -1.67
CA VAL A 95 -8.74 1.03 -2.61
C VAL A 95 -9.48 0.02 -3.48
N PRO A 96 -10.61 0.39 -4.13
CA PRO A 96 -11.22 -0.45 -5.16
C PRO A 96 -10.20 -0.89 -6.21
N ALA A 97 -10.31 -2.14 -6.67
CA ALA A 97 -9.41 -2.69 -7.68
C ALA A 97 -9.37 -1.81 -8.94
N GLY A 98 -8.18 -1.61 -9.50
CA GLY A 98 -7.98 -0.77 -10.69
C GLY A 98 -7.84 0.73 -10.42
N ILE A 99 -7.96 1.17 -9.15
CA ILE A 99 -7.68 2.56 -8.77
C ILE A 99 -6.18 2.75 -8.49
N ASP A 100 -5.58 3.74 -9.15
CA ASP A 100 -4.25 4.22 -8.81
C ASP A 100 -4.31 5.04 -7.51
N ILE A 101 -3.76 4.49 -6.42
CA ILE A 101 -3.77 5.10 -5.09
C ILE A 101 -3.10 6.48 -5.08
N CYS A 102 -2.00 6.64 -5.82
CA CYS A 102 -1.25 7.90 -5.86
C CYS A 102 -2.01 8.97 -6.63
N LYS A 103 -2.65 8.60 -7.74
CA LYS A 103 -3.53 9.50 -8.48
C LYS A 103 -4.75 9.90 -7.63
N ALA A 104 -5.40 8.94 -6.98
CA ALA A 104 -6.52 9.19 -6.08
C ALA A 104 -6.14 10.17 -4.97
N ALA A 105 -5.02 9.94 -4.28
CA ALA A 105 -4.57 10.79 -3.20
C ALA A 105 -4.18 12.21 -3.67
N SER A 106 -3.72 12.39 -4.92
CA SER A 106 -3.39 13.70 -5.48
C SER A 106 -4.60 14.64 -5.66
N HIS A 107 -5.82 14.10 -5.67
CA HIS A 107 -7.04 14.90 -5.68
C HIS A 107 -7.41 15.45 -4.30
N VAL A 108 -6.82 14.91 -3.23
CA VAL A 108 -7.15 15.22 -1.83
C VAL A 108 -6.07 16.09 -1.18
N VAL A 109 -4.82 15.79 -1.49
CA VAL A 109 -3.64 16.46 -0.90
C VAL A 109 -2.63 16.80 -2.00
N ASP A 110 -1.85 17.87 -1.79
CA ASP A 110 -0.75 18.23 -2.70
C ASP A 110 0.40 17.22 -2.54
N ILE A 111 0.41 16.21 -3.43
CA ILE A 111 1.42 15.16 -3.46
C ILE A 111 2.66 15.65 -4.20
N LYS A 112 3.82 15.53 -3.55
CA LYS A 112 5.14 15.75 -4.16
C LYS A 112 5.75 14.47 -4.72
N SER A 113 5.56 13.35 -4.03
CA SER A 113 6.05 12.04 -4.44
C SER A 113 5.11 10.98 -3.90
N CYS A 114 4.81 9.95 -4.68
CA CYS A 114 4.03 8.81 -4.22
C CYS A 114 4.42 7.55 -4.99
N SER A 115 4.48 6.42 -4.29
CA SER A 115 4.59 5.11 -4.92
C SER A 115 3.85 4.06 -4.11
N ALA A 116 3.26 3.09 -4.81
CA ALA A 116 2.58 1.94 -4.23
C ALA A 116 3.21 0.63 -4.71
N CYS A 117 3.14 -0.40 -3.87
CA CYS A 117 3.66 -1.73 -4.18
C CYS A 117 2.92 -2.82 -3.38
N THR A 118 2.91 -4.06 -3.90
CA THR A 118 2.07 -5.16 -3.39
C THR A 118 2.86 -6.29 -2.73
N GLU A 119 4.13 -6.07 -2.43
CA GLU A 119 5.01 -7.04 -1.77
C GLU A 119 5.20 -6.67 -0.29
N ASN A 120 5.48 -7.66 0.56
CA ASN A 120 5.72 -7.40 1.97
C ASN A 120 6.90 -6.45 2.17
N TYR A 121 6.68 -5.37 2.92
CA TYR A 121 7.70 -4.40 3.32
C TYR A 121 8.40 -3.72 2.13
N CYS A 122 7.73 -3.64 0.98
CA CYS A 122 8.29 -3.07 -0.24
C CYS A 122 8.46 -1.54 -0.17
N ASN A 123 7.69 -0.87 0.69
CA ASN A 123 7.75 0.57 0.94
C ASN A 123 8.89 0.95 1.91
N LYS A 124 10.08 0.37 1.72
CA LYS A 124 11.25 0.61 2.59
C LYS A 124 12.28 1.59 2.01
N LYS A 125 12.13 1.98 0.75
CA LYS A 125 13.12 2.80 0.02
C LYS A 125 13.00 4.26 0.43
N ALA A 126 14.11 5.00 0.41
CA ALA A 126 14.05 6.45 0.58
C ALA A 126 13.22 7.10 -0.55
N PHE A 127 12.69 8.29 -0.27
CA PHE A 127 11.97 9.09 -1.27
C PHE A 127 12.91 9.65 -2.34
#